data_AF-A0A7W1M510-F1
#
_entry.id   AF-A0A7W1M510-F1
#
_cell.length_a   1.000
_cell.length_b   1.000
_cell.length_c   1.000
_cell.angle_alpha   90.00
_cell.angle_beta   90.00
_cell.angle_gamma   90.00
#
_symmetry.space_group_name_H-M   'P 1'
#
loop_
_entity.id
_entity.type
_entity.pdbx_description
1 polymer ?
#
loop_
_entity_poly.entity_id
_entity_poly.type
_entity_poly.pdbx_seq_one_letter_code
_entity_poly.pdbx_strand_id
1 'polypeptide(L)'
;MTPRRGAMLLAAGRSALGVAVLAAPERVTAGWLGEANAKLPVVGDLARSLGARDLALGLATLQTLGDSDLGPRVQALCALVDGVDVLATVLAREHLPRKGVLGTVAIAGAATAAGLYFSHRLARD
;
A
#
# COMPACT_ATOMS: atom_id res chain seq x y z
N MET A 1 -7.56 -5.56 19.44
CA MET A 1 -6.17 -5.35 18.95
C MET A 1 -5.74 -3.95 19.33
N THR A 2 -4.51 -3.73 19.81
CA THR A 2 -4.02 -2.37 20.14
C THR A 2 -3.73 -1.58 18.85
N PRO A 3 -3.85 -0.24 18.85
CA PRO A 3 -3.55 0.58 17.67
C PRO A 3 -2.13 0.34 17.15
N ARG A 4 -1.16 0.26 18.07
CA ARG A 4 0.24 -0.06 17.76
C ARG A 4 0.42 -1.40 17.05
N ARG A 5 -0.25 -2.47 17.52
CA ARG A 5 -0.20 -3.77 16.83
C ARG A 5 -0.89 -3.71 15.45
N GLY A 6 -1.96 -2.94 15.32
CA GLY A 6 -2.63 -2.72 14.04
C GLY A 6 -1.74 -2.02 13.02
N ALA A 7 -1.11 -0.91 13.42
CA ALA A 7 -0.12 -0.20 12.60
C ALA A 7 1.04 -1.10 12.19
N MET A 8 1.57 -1.89 13.13
CA MET A 8 2.65 -2.85 12.86
C MET A 8 2.24 -3.92 11.84
N LEU A 9 1.04 -4.50 11.97
CA LEU A 9 0.55 -5.50 11.02
C LEU A 9 0.31 -4.92 9.63
N LEU A 10 -0.22 -3.70 9.55
CA LEU A 10 -0.41 -2.99 8.29
C LEU A 10 0.95 -2.69 7.62
N ALA A 11 1.93 -2.24 8.40
CA ALA A 11 3.30 -2.00 7.95
C ALA A 11 3.98 -3.29 7.46
N ALA A 12 3.85 -4.39 8.20
CA ALA A 12 4.37 -5.69 7.80
C ALA A 12 3.71 -6.21 6.51
N GLY A 13 2.38 -6.05 6.39
CA GLY A 13 1.62 -6.43 5.20
C GLY A 13 2.09 -5.70 3.95
N ARG A 14 2.27 -4.38 4.00
CA ARG A 14 2.78 -3.61 2.86
C ARG A 14 4.24 -3.92 2.54
N SER A 15 5.09 -4.18 3.55
CA SER A 15 6.47 -4.60 3.31
C SER A 15 6.52 -5.94 2.57
N ALA A 16 5.68 -6.89 2.99
CA ALA A 16 5.56 -8.18 2.33
C ALA A 16 5.03 -8.04 0.90
N LEU A 17 4.04 -7.18 0.67
CA LEU A 17 3.55 -6.87 -0.67
C LEU A 17 4.64 -6.24 -1.54
N GLY A 18 5.39 -5.27 -1.00
CA GLY A 18 6.50 -4.62 -1.70
C GLY A 18 7.58 -5.61 -2.13
N VAL A 19 7.97 -6.52 -1.23
CA VAL A 19 8.90 -7.62 -1.55
C VAL A 19 8.32 -8.54 -2.63
N ALA A 20 7.04 -8.91 -2.54
CA ALA A 20 6.39 -9.75 -3.53
C ALA A 20 6.36 -9.10 -4.92
N VAL A 21 6.08 -7.79 -5.00
CA VAL A 21 6.10 -7.03 -6.25
C VAL A 21 7.51 -6.94 -6.84
N LEU A 22 8.54 -6.75 -6.00
CA LEU A 22 9.93 -6.75 -6.45
C LEU A 22 10.37 -8.12 -7.01
N ALA A 23 9.96 -9.20 -6.34
CA ALA A 23 10.33 -10.57 -6.71
C ALA A 23 9.56 -11.08 -7.95
N ALA A 24 8.28 -10.71 -8.09
CA ALA A 24 7.40 -11.23 -9.11
C ALA A 24 6.42 -10.16 -9.65
N PRO A 25 6.92 -9.08 -10.28
CA PRO A 25 6.10 -7.91 -10.65
C PRO A 25 4.93 -8.27 -11.57
N GLU A 26 5.17 -9.08 -12.61
CA GLU A 26 4.12 -9.52 -13.54
C GLU A 26 3.01 -10.30 -12.81
N ARG A 27 3.39 -11.29 -11.98
CA ARG A 27 2.41 -12.13 -11.28
C ARG A 27 1.54 -11.35 -10.32
N VAL A 28 2.13 -10.42 -9.57
CA VAL A 28 1.39 -9.61 -8.60
C VAL A 28 0.51 -8.59 -9.31
N THR A 29 1.03 -7.92 -10.36
CA THR A 29 0.26 -6.88 -11.07
C THR A 29 -0.79 -7.43 -12.03
N ALA A 30 -0.71 -8.70 -12.47
CA ALA A 30 -1.68 -9.30 -13.38
C ALA A 30 -3.13 -9.26 -12.84
N GLY A 31 -3.33 -9.46 -11.53
CA GLY A 31 -4.65 -9.37 -10.91
C GLY A 31 -5.24 -7.95 -10.91
N TRP A 32 -4.38 -6.93 -10.90
CA TRP A 32 -4.76 -5.52 -10.88
C TRP A 32 -4.90 -4.94 -12.29
N LEU A 33 -3.89 -5.14 -13.14
CA LEU A 33 -3.75 -4.51 -14.45
C LEU A 33 -4.26 -5.39 -15.60
N GLY A 34 -4.49 -6.67 -15.34
CA GLY A 34 -4.75 -7.69 -16.36
C GLY A 34 -3.47 -8.28 -16.94
N GLU A 35 -3.53 -9.53 -17.41
CA GLU A 35 -2.34 -10.26 -17.87
C GLU A 35 -1.60 -9.58 -19.03
N ALA A 36 -2.33 -9.00 -20.00
CA ALA A 36 -1.72 -8.36 -21.16
C ALA A 36 -0.87 -7.14 -20.77
N ASN A 37 -1.36 -6.32 -19.84
CA ASN A 37 -0.65 -5.13 -19.36
C ASN A 37 0.52 -5.51 -18.45
N ALA A 38 0.33 -6.49 -17.57
CA ALA A 38 1.37 -6.93 -16.61
C ALA A 38 2.63 -7.49 -17.29
N LYS A 39 2.51 -7.99 -18.52
CA LYS A 39 3.62 -8.49 -19.34
C LYS A 39 4.48 -7.40 -19.97
N LEU A 40 4.01 -6.14 -19.97
CA LEU A 40 4.76 -5.04 -20.58
C LEU A 40 6.00 -4.70 -19.71
N PRO A 41 7.22 -4.65 -20.29
CA PRO A 41 8.43 -4.37 -19.51
C PRO A 41 8.38 -3.06 -18.73
N VAL A 42 7.76 -2.02 -19.32
CA VAL A 42 7.57 -0.70 -18.69
C VAL A 42 6.67 -0.78 -17.44
N VAL A 43 5.67 -1.66 -17.44
CA VAL A 43 4.84 -1.91 -16.26
C VAL A 43 5.66 -2.62 -15.18
N GLY A 44 6.52 -3.56 -15.56
CA GLY A 44 7.43 -4.21 -14.64
C GLY A 44 8.41 -3.25 -13.96
N ASP A 45 8.90 -2.23 -14.67
CA ASP A 45 9.77 -1.19 -14.10
C ASP A 45 9.02 -0.34 -13.06
N LEU A 46 7.86 0.19 -13.44
CA LEU A 46 6.98 0.96 -12.53
C LEU A 46 6.55 0.14 -11.32
N ALA A 47 6.23 -1.15 -11.52
CA ALA A 47 5.87 -2.06 -10.45
C ALA A 47 7.00 -2.20 -9.43
N ARG A 48 8.26 -2.34 -9.88
CA ARG A 48 9.41 -2.39 -8.97
C ARG A 48 9.58 -1.10 -8.19
N SER A 49 9.37 0.06 -8.81
CA SER A 49 9.38 1.36 -8.12
C SER A 49 8.32 1.42 -7.02
N LEU A 50 7.09 0.96 -7.30
CA LEU A 50 6.00 0.87 -6.31
C LEU A 50 6.33 -0.14 -5.19
N GLY A 51 6.88 -1.31 -5.54
CA GLY A 51 7.27 -2.32 -4.56
C GLY A 51 8.37 -1.82 -3.61
N ALA A 52 9.37 -1.12 -4.15
CA ALA A 52 10.41 -0.47 -3.35
C ALA A 52 9.84 0.62 -2.44
N ARG A 53 8.89 1.43 -2.94
CA ARG A 53 8.16 2.44 -2.15
C ARG A 53 7.44 1.79 -0.97
N ASP A 54 6.66 0.75 -1.22
CA ASP A 54 5.85 0.10 -0.17
C ASP A 54 6.72 -0.56 0.90
N LEU A 55 7.85 -1.17 0.48
CA LEU A 55 8.85 -1.69 1.40
C LEU A 55 9.47 -0.58 2.25
N ALA A 56 9.89 0.52 1.64
CA ALA A 56 10.49 1.65 2.36
C ALA A 56 9.49 2.28 3.37
N LEU A 57 8.24 2.48 2.97
CA LEU A 57 7.18 3.02 3.84
C LEU A 57 6.85 2.08 5.01
N GLY A 58 6.79 0.77 4.74
CA GLY A 58 6.59 -0.23 5.78
C GLY A 58 7.74 -0.25 6.78
N LEU A 59 8.99 -0.22 6.32
CA LEU A 59 10.17 -0.13 7.18
C LEU A 59 10.20 1.16 8.00
N ALA A 60 9.90 2.31 7.38
CA ALA A 60 9.82 3.59 8.08
C ALA A 60 8.79 3.55 9.21
N THR A 61 7.60 2.98 8.95
CA THR A 61 6.55 2.83 9.96
C THR A 61 7.00 1.94 11.12
N LEU A 62 7.68 0.82 10.83
CA LEU A 62 8.20 -0.08 11.85
C LEU A 62 9.29 0.58 12.71
N GLN A 63 10.16 1.39 12.10
CA GLN A 63 11.21 2.14 12.79
C GLN A 63 10.65 3.24 13.70
N THR A 64 9.57 3.90 13.30
CA THR A 64 8.96 5.00 14.06
C THR A 64 7.82 4.57 14.98
N LEU A 65 7.48 3.28 15.04
CA LEU A 65 6.31 2.77 15.79
C LEU A 65 6.37 3.05 17.30
N GLY A 66 7.58 3.23 17.84
CA GLY A 66 7.84 3.56 19.23
C GLY A 66 7.76 5.04 19.56
N ASP A 67 7.82 5.90 18.54
CA ASP A 67 7.90 7.35 18.67
C ASP A 67 6.51 7.97 18.64
N SER A 68 6.16 8.74 19.69
CA SER A 68 4.84 9.34 19.87
C SER A 68 4.56 10.53 18.95
N ASP A 69 5.59 11.13 18.33
CA ASP A 69 5.43 12.22 17.36
C ASP A 69 5.59 11.73 15.92
N LEU A 70 6.67 11.00 15.63
CA LEU A 70 6.97 10.54 14.27
C LEU A 70 6.08 9.36 13.84
N GLY A 71 5.76 8.43 14.74
CA GLY A 71 4.95 7.25 14.44
C GLY A 71 3.59 7.59 13.82
N PRO A 72 2.77 8.44 14.47
CA PRO A 72 1.50 8.90 13.92
C PRO A 72 1.64 9.59 12.56
N ARG A 73 2.66 10.45 12.39
CA ARG A 73 2.88 11.21 11.15
C ARG A 73 3.24 10.30 9.98
N VAL A 74 4.19 9.38 10.19
CA VAL A 74 4.58 8.40 9.16
C VAL A 74 3.40 7.51 8.78
N GLN A 75 2.61 7.06 9.77
CA GLN A 75 1.41 6.26 9.53
C GLN A 75 0.35 7.02 8.71
N ALA A 76 0.18 8.33 8.92
CA ALA A 76 -0.72 9.16 8.13
C ALA A 76 -0.25 9.33 6.68
N LEU A 77 1.06 9.56 6.48
CA LEU A 77 1.65 9.65 5.14
C LEU A 77 1.50 8.33 4.38
N CYS A 78 1.66 7.20 5.06
CA CYS A 78 1.39 5.89 4.49
C CYS A 78 -0.07 5.74 4.03
N ALA A 79 -1.03 6.21 4.84
CA ALA A 79 -2.44 6.18 4.48
C ALA A 79 -2.75 7.11 3.28
N LEU A 80 -2.08 8.26 3.18
CA LEU A 80 -2.21 9.15 2.02
C LEU A 80 -1.76 8.45 0.73
N VAL A 81 -0.64 7.73 0.77
CA VAL A 81 -0.15 6.94 -0.37
C VAL A 81 -1.17 5.89 -0.81
N ASP A 82 -1.75 5.14 0.15
CA ASP A 82 -2.80 4.16 -0.15
C ASP A 82 -4.03 4.83 -0.81
N GLY A 83 -4.38 6.03 -0.34
CA GLY A 83 -5.48 6.82 -0.92
C GLY A 83 -5.20 7.25 -2.35
N VAL A 84 -3.95 7.60 -2.67
CA VAL A 84 -3.53 7.90 -4.05
C VAL A 84 -3.67 6.66 -4.94
N ASP A 85 -3.33 5.47 -4.44
CA ASP A 85 -3.48 4.23 -5.22
C ASP A 85 -4.96 3.92 -5.53
N VAL A 86 -5.88 4.21 -4.60
CA VAL A 86 -7.33 4.18 -4.85
C VAL A 86 -7.72 5.15 -5.95
N LEU A 87 -7.32 6.43 -5.83
CA LEU A 87 -7.68 7.46 -6.79
C LEU A 87 -7.14 7.14 -8.19
N ALA A 88 -5.87 6.76 -8.30
CA ALA A 88 -5.25 6.36 -9.55
C ALA A 88 -5.98 5.18 -10.21
N THR A 89 -6.36 4.17 -9.42
CA THR A 89 -7.13 3.02 -9.91
C THR A 89 -8.52 3.42 -10.39
N VAL A 90 -9.22 4.29 -9.65
CA VAL A 90 -10.55 4.77 -10.04
C VAL A 90 -10.50 5.61 -11.30
N LEU A 91 -9.48 6.47 -11.46
CA LEU A 91 -9.28 7.28 -12.66
C LEU A 91 -8.98 6.41 -13.88
N ALA A 92 -8.21 5.33 -13.72
CA ALA A 92 -7.87 4.40 -14.79
C ALA A 92 -8.90 3.29 -15.02
N ARG A 93 -10.00 3.24 -14.26
CA ARG A 93 -10.94 2.10 -14.19
C ARG A 93 -11.46 1.57 -15.53
N GLU A 94 -11.58 2.43 -16.53
CA GLU A 94 -12.10 2.08 -17.87
C GLU A 94 -11.09 1.26 -18.69
N HIS A 95 -9.82 1.33 -18.33
CA HIS A 95 -8.70 0.61 -18.96
C HIS A 95 -8.25 -0.62 -18.15
N LEU A 96 -8.94 -0.92 -17.04
CA LEU A 96 -8.56 -1.96 -16.10
C LEU A 96 -9.63 -3.07 -16.03
N PRO A 97 -9.25 -4.31 -15.71
CA PRO A 97 -10.23 -5.36 -15.44
C PRO A 97 -11.08 -4.99 -14.21
N ARG A 98 -12.41 -5.12 -14.31
CA ARG A 98 -13.34 -4.78 -13.22
C ARG A 98 -12.97 -5.42 -11.88
N LYS A 99 -12.53 -6.68 -11.90
CA LYS A 99 -12.08 -7.39 -10.69
C LYS A 99 -10.83 -6.75 -10.07
N GLY A 100 -9.88 -6.30 -10.90
CA GLY A 100 -8.69 -5.59 -10.46
C GLY A 100 -9.03 -4.23 -9.85
N VAL A 101 -9.94 -3.47 -10.46
CA VAL A 101 -10.44 -2.20 -9.90
C VAL A 101 -11.07 -2.43 -8.53
N LEU A 102 -12.01 -3.37 -8.41
CA LEU A 102 -12.70 -3.63 -7.15
C LEU A 102 -11.73 -4.13 -6.07
N GLY A 103 -10.83 -5.06 -6.42
CA GLY A 103 -9.83 -5.60 -5.50
C GLY A 103 -8.88 -4.53 -4.97
N THR A 104 -8.30 -3.73 -5.86
CA THR A 104 -7.37 -2.66 -5.47
C THR A 104 -8.06 -1.57 -4.67
N VAL A 105 -9.24 -1.11 -5.10
CA VAL A 105 -10.00 -0.09 -4.35
C VAL A 105 -10.39 -0.60 -2.96
N ALA A 106 -10.81 -1.87 -2.83
CA ALA A 106 -11.15 -2.45 -1.54
C ALA A 106 -9.93 -2.53 -0.61
N ILE A 107 -8.80 -3.07 -1.10
CA ILE A 107 -7.59 -3.27 -0.29
C ILE A 107 -6.96 -1.91 0.06
N ALA A 108 -6.69 -1.06 -0.92
CA ALA A 108 -6.05 0.24 -0.70
C ALA A 108 -6.97 1.20 0.06
N GLY A 109 -8.29 1.13 -0.17
CA GLY A 109 -9.28 1.91 0.60
C GLY A 109 -9.34 1.48 2.05
N ALA A 110 -9.34 0.17 2.32
CA ALA A 110 -9.27 -0.35 3.69
C ALA A 110 -7.94 0.04 4.38
N ALA A 111 -6.82 -0.04 3.67
CA ALA A 111 -5.51 0.36 4.17
C ALA A 111 -5.44 1.87 4.48
N THR A 112 -6.02 2.71 3.62
CA THR A 112 -6.18 4.15 3.84
C THR A 112 -6.96 4.43 5.12
N ALA A 113 -8.15 3.85 5.25
CA ALA A 113 -9.01 4.06 6.41
C ALA A 113 -8.36 3.56 7.71
N ALA A 114 -7.78 2.36 7.67
CA ALA A 114 -7.07 1.78 8.81
C ALA A 114 -5.84 2.60 9.20
N GLY A 115 -5.05 3.06 8.23
CA GLY A 115 -3.88 3.88 8.45
C GLY A 115 -4.21 5.23 9.10
N LEU A 116 -5.26 5.92 8.62
CA LEU A 116 -5.76 7.15 9.25
C LEU A 116 -6.23 6.89 10.68
N TYR A 117 -6.97 5.80 10.90
CA TYR A 117 -7.42 5.40 12.24
C TYR A 117 -6.25 5.13 13.19
N PHE A 118 -5.25 4.34 12.76
CA PHE A 118 -4.10 4.01 13.60
C PHE A 118 -3.22 5.23 13.85
N SER A 119 -3.02 6.10 12.86
CA SER A 119 -2.34 7.38 13.05
C SER A 119 -3.00 8.22 14.14
N HIS A 120 -4.31 8.42 14.05
CA HIS A 120 -5.07 9.19 15.02
C HIS A 120 -5.00 8.63 16.44
N ARG A 121 -4.98 7.29 16.56
CA ARG A 121 -4.86 6.59 17.84
C ARG A 121 -3.46 6.66 18.43
N LEU A 122 -2.42 6.47 17.60
CA LEU A 122 -1.03 6.56 18.05
C LEU A 122 -0.69 7.97 18.56
N ALA A 123 -1.31 9.02 18.02
CA ALA A 123 -1.12 10.39 18.50
C ALA A 123 -1.76 10.69 19.87
N ARG A 124 -2.57 9.75 20.39
CA ARG A 124 -3.32 9.88 21.65
C ARG A 124 -2.88 8.86 22.71
N ASP A 125 -2.04 7.90 22.34
CA ASP A 125 -1.41 6.92 23.23
C ASP A 125 -0.13 7.51 23.84
#